data_AF-A0A3D1R346-F1
#
_entry.id   AF-A0A3D1R346-F1
#
_cell.length_a   1.000
_cell.length_b   1.000
_cell.length_c   1.000
_cell.angle_alpha   90.00
_cell.angle_beta   90.00
_cell.angle_gamma   90.00
#
_symmetry.space_group_name_H-M   'P 1'
#
loop_
_entity.id
_entity.type
_entity.pdbx_description
1 polymer ?
#
loop_
_entity_poly.entity_id
_entity_poly.type
_entity_poly.pdbx_seq_one_letter_code
_entity_poly.pdbx_strand_id
1 'polypeptide(L)'
;HTYLLVATGFVGEGRSPAFELVTVADEFRPFNPLLARLRALHASPGTTTLTLGAVTEGGRVLPLPGLGALAYLQASAPEGAELPPLELRMGLVPIGESETAAKFEIDSQAGLRAIGVIAGVRAPTGSEPPLQMILVDTSQSPWTAAPLVNER
;
A
#
# COMPACT_ATOMS: atom_id res chain seq x y z
N HIS A 1 0.31 3.80 -21.99
CA HIS A 1 0.12 3.32 -20.60
C HIS A 1 1.33 3.73 -19.80
N THR A 2 1.12 4.26 -18.60
CA THR A 2 2.19 4.64 -17.67
C THR A 2 2.31 3.57 -16.61
N TYR A 3 3.53 3.25 -16.20
CA TYR A 3 3.83 2.16 -15.28
C TYR A 3 4.69 2.66 -14.13
N LEU A 4 4.40 2.16 -12.93
CA LEU A 4 5.29 2.23 -11.78
C LEU A 4 6.19 1.00 -11.81
N LEU A 5 7.50 1.20 -11.69
CA LEU A 5 8.45 0.12 -11.42
C LEU A 5 8.82 0.16 -9.93
N VAL A 6 8.64 -0.95 -9.23
CA VAL A 6 9.02 -1.09 -7.81
C VAL A 6 10.14 -2.12 -7.70
N ALA A 7 11.21 -1.71 -7.05
CA ALA A 7 12.33 -2.57 -6.67
C ALA A 7 12.17 -3.00 -5.21
N THR A 8 12.21 -4.30 -4.94
CA THR A 8 12.04 -4.86 -3.59
C THR A 8 12.75 -6.20 -3.46
N GLY A 9 12.71 -6.80 -2.27
CA GLY A 9 13.43 -8.02 -1.93
C GLY A 9 14.70 -7.73 -1.15
N PHE A 10 15.35 -8.78 -0.66
CA PHE A 10 16.59 -8.65 0.07
C PHE A 10 17.80 -8.72 -0.88
N VAL A 11 18.77 -7.84 -0.63
CA VAL A 11 20.08 -7.88 -1.28
C VAL A 11 21.03 -8.69 -0.42
N GLY A 12 21.82 -9.57 -1.04
CA GLY A 12 22.81 -10.42 -0.38
C GLY A 12 22.48 -11.91 -0.46
N GLU A 13 23.51 -12.75 -0.35
CA GLU A 13 23.38 -14.21 -0.47
C GLU A 13 22.53 -14.81 0.67
N GLY A 14 21.70 -15.80 0.32
CA GLY A 14 20.92 -16.58 1.29
C GLY A 14 19.71 -15.87 1.90
N ARG A 15 19.42 -14.61 1.55
CA ARG A 15 18.20 -13.92 1.99
C ARG A 15 17.04 -14.17 1.01
N SER A 16 15.83 -14.37 1.54
CA SER A 16 14.63 -14.64 0.75
C SER A 16 13.46 -13.76 1.23
N PRO A 17 12.67 -13.16 0.32
CA PRO A 17 12.79 -13.23 -1.15
C PRO A 17 14.00 -12.45 -1.67
N ALA A 18 14.52 -12.87 -2.82
CA ALA A 18 15.63 -12.20 -3.49
C ALA A 18 15.19 -10.84 -4.07
N PHE A 19 16.14 -9.94 -4.31
CA PHE A 19 15.87 -8.67 -4.97
C PHE A 19 15.26 -8.87 -6.37
N GLU A 20 14.15 -8.19 -6.64
CA GLU A 20 13.42 -8.24 -7.90
C GLU A 20 12.69 -6.94 -8.23
N LEU A 21 12.23 -6.85 -9.48
CA LEU A 21 11.49 -5.71 -10.02
C LEU A 21 10.08 -6.13 -10.37
N VAL A 22 9.08 -5.35 -9.94
CA VAL A 22 7.68 -5.54 -10.30
C VAL A 22 7.12 -4.29 -10.96
N THR A 23 6.31 -4.47 -12.00
CA THR A 23 5.63 -3.38 -12.71
C THR A 23 4.16 -3.32 -12.31
N VAL A 24 3.66 -2.12 -12.03
CA VAL A 24 2.24 -1.86 -11.77
C VAL A 24 1.75 -0.81 -12.75
N ALA A 25 0.67 -1.12 -13.48
CA ALA A 25 0.09 -0.20 -14.45
C ALA A 25 -0.89 0.80 -13.78
N ASP A 26 -0.92 2.05 -14.28
CA ASP A 26 -1.98 3.03 -13.99
C ASP A 26 -3.23 2.69 -14.81
N GLU A 27 -4.07 1.83 -14.24
CA GLU A 27 -5.27 1.27 -14.89
C GLU A 27 -6.55 1.62 -14.12
N PHE A 28 -6.60 2.81 -13.50
CA PHE A 28 -7.75 3.33 -12.73
C PHE A 28 -8.98 3.61 -13.62
N ARG A 29 -9.60 2.54 -14.11
CA ARG A 29 -10.78 2.55 -14.99
C ARG A 29 -11.81 1.54 -14.48
N PRO A 30 -13.11 1.91 -14.45
CA PRO A 30 -13.67 3.22 -14.78
C PRO A 30 -13.27 4.31 -13.79
N PHE A 31 -13.21 5.57 -14.25
CA PHE A 31 -12.87 6.72 -13.40
C PHE A 31 -14.14 7.43 -12.93
N ASN A 32 -14.25 7.64 -11.62
CA ASN A 32 -15.27 8.48 -11.00
C ASN A 32 -14.57 9.68 -10.33
N PRO A 33 -14.75 10.92 -10.82
CA PRO A 33 -14.07 12.10 -10.29
C PRO A 33 -14.53 12.50 -8.88
N LEU A 34 -15.64 11.95 -8.39
CA LEU A 34 -16.17 12.26 -7.05
C LEU A 34 -15.55 11.41 -5.95
N LEU A 35 -14.80 10.37 -6.29
CA LEU A 35 -14.18 9.44 -5.36
C LEU A 35 -12.66 9.39 -5.59
N ALA A 36 -11.94 8.95 -4.57
CA ALA A 36 -10.55 8.57 -4.72
C ALA A 36 -10.43 7.09 -5.06
N ARG A 37 -9.32 6.72 -5.73
CA ARG A 37 -8.97 5.35 -6.08
C ARG A 37 -7.60 5.00 -5.52
N LEU A 38 -7.54 3.91 -4.77
CA LEU A 38 -6.29 3.36 -4.24
C LEU A 38 -6.07 1.95 -4.77
N ARG A 39 -5.03 1.77 -5.58
CA ARG A 39 -4.45 0.47 -5.89
C ARG A 39 -3.32 0.21 -4.90
N ALA A 40 -3.18 -1.00 -4.39
CA ALA A 40 -2.11 -1.31 -3.45
C ALA A 40 -1.18 -2.39 -4.01
N LEU A 41 0.12 -2.27 -3.76
CA LEU A 41 1.11 -3.31 -4.02
C LEU A 41 1.79 -3.68 -2.71
N HIS A 42 1.76 -4.96 -2.36
CA HIS A 42 2.58 -5.47 -1.27
C HIS A 42 4.00 -5.73 -1.75
N ALA A 43 4.93 -4.81 -1.42
CA ALA A 43 6.35 -4.90 -1.73
C ALA A 43 7.24 -4.96 -0.47
N SER A 44 6.72 -5.41 0.67
CA SER A 44 7.46 -5.59 1.92
C SER A 44 8.04 -7.02 1.97
N PRO A 45 9.36 -7.23 1.81
CA PRO A 45 9.93 -8.57 1.85
C PRO A 45 9.86 -9.17 3.25
N GLY A 46 9.47 -10.44 3.35
CA GLY A 46 9.41 -11.16 4.63
C GLY A 46 8.14 -10.92 5.46
N THR A 47 7.15 -10.18 4.94
CA THR A 47 5.80 -10.15 5.52
C THR A 47 4.86 -11.12 4.82
N THR A 48 3.95 -11.71 5.59
CA THR A 48 2.85 -12.53 5.07
C THR A 48 1.83 -11.65 4.35
N THR A 49 0.83 -12.26 3.70
CA THR A 49 -0.29 -11.56 3.07
C THR A 49 -0.89 -10.52 4.03
N LEU A 50 -1.07 -9.29 3.56
CA LEU A 50 -1.59 -8.18 4.37
C LEU A 50 -3.03 -7.85 3.99
N THR A 51 -3.82 -7.50 4.99
CA THR A 51 -5.05 -6.73 4.86
C THR A 51 -4.71 -5.25 4.95
N LEU A 52 -5.18 -4.45 4.00
CA LEU A 52 -5.24 -3.00 4.12
C LEU A 52 -6.69 -2.58 4.35
N GLY A 53 -6.91 -1.77 5.39
CA GLY A 53 -8.24 -1.35 5.79
C GLY A 53 -8.28 -0.01 6.49
N ALA A 54 -9.49 0.52 6.68
CA ALA A 54 -9.71 1.73 7.45
C ALA A 54 -9.66 1.42 8.95
N VAL A 55 -9.02 2.29 9.73
CA VAL A 55 -8.95 2.20 11.19
C VAL A 55 -10.17 2.91 11.78
N THR A 56 -10.94 2.21 12.59
CA THR A 56 -12.09 2.79 13.31
C THR A 56 -11.63 3.61 14.52
N GLU A 57 -12.54 4.41 15.09
CA GLU A 57 -12.27 5.13 16.35
C GLU A 57 -11.84 4.20 17.49
N GLY A 58 -12.34 2.96 17.51
CA GLY A 58 -11.93 1.91 18.45
C GLY A 58 -10.60 1.22 18.11
N GLY A 59 -9.86 1.71 17.11
CA GLY A 59 -8.55 1.21 16.70
C GLY A 59 -8.57 -0.11 15.91
N ARG A 60 -9.75 -0.62 15.53
CA ARG A 60 -9.88 -1.85 14.74
C ARG A 60 -9.71 -1.54 13.26
N VAL A 61 -9.08 -2.44 12.51
CA VAL A 61 -8.98 -2.33 11.05
C VAL A 61 -10.16 -3.05 10.41
N LEU A 62 -10.94 -2.31 9.61
CA LEU A 62 -11.98 -2.85 8.74
C LEU A 62 -11.44 -2.98 7.33
N PRO A 63 -11.34 -4.21 6.77
CA PRO A 63 -10.84 -4.41 5.41
C PRO A 63 -11.63 -3.59 4.40
N LEU A 64 -10.93 -2.92 3.49
CA LEU A 64 -11.57 -2.26 2.37
C LEU A 64 -11.81 -3.27 1.23
N PRO A 65 -12.93 -3.17 0.49
CA PRO A 65 -13.17 -4.01 -0.68
C PRO A 65 -11.99 -3.96 -1.67
N GLY A 66 -11.51 -5.13 -2.09
CA GLY A 66 -10.36 -5.24 -3.01
C GLY A 66 -8.97 -5.09 -2.37
N LEU A 67 -8.89 -4.80 -1.06
CA LEU A 67 -7.63 -4.60 -0.33
C LEU A 67 -7.44 -5.57 0.86
N GLY A 68 -8.31 -6.57 0.99
CA GLY A 68 -8.31 -7.50 2.12
C GLY A 68 -7.28 -8.64 2.06
N ALA A 69 -6.61 -8.85 0.93
CA ALA A 69 -5.63 -9.93 0.77
C ALA A 69 -4.55 -9.57 -0.25
N LEU A 70 -3.56 -8.80 0.19
CA LEU A 70 -2.43 -8.34 -0.62
C LEU A 70 -1.25 -9.28 -0.44
N ALA A 71 -1.07 -10.22 -1.39
CA ALA A 71 0.07 -11.12 -1.40
C ALA A 71 1.33 -10.41 -1.89
N TYR A 72 2.51 -10.87 -1.44
CA TYR A 72 3.79 -10.31 -1.86
C TYR A 72 3.89 -10.26 -3.39
N LEU A 73 4.22 -9.07 -3.92
CA LEU A 73 4.33 -8.72 -5.34
C LEU A 73 3.06 -8.80 -6.17
N GLN A 74 1.92 -9.01 -5.53
CA GLN A 74 0.63 -8.93 -6.20
C GLN A 74 0.00 -7.59 -5.88
N ALA A 75 -0.17 -6.78 -6.93
CA ALA A 75 -0.97 -5.57 -6.83
C ALA A 75 -2.45 -5.95 -6.73
N SER A 76 -3.23 -5.12 -6.04
CA SER A 76 -4.69 -5.20 -6.04
C SER A 76 -5.25 -4.99 -7.45
N ALA A 77 -6.57 -5.19 -7.57
CA ALA A 77 -7.31 -5.01 -8.81
C ALA A 77 -6.97 -3.68 -9.51
N PRO A 78 -6.82 -3.68 -10.85
CA PRO A 78 -6.30 -2.55 -11.62
C PRO A 78 -7.14 -1.27 -11.47
N GLU A 79 -8.45 -1.40 -11.29
CA GLU A 79 -9.38 -0.30 -11.08
C GLU A 79 -9.15 0.47 -9.76
N GLY A 80 -8.45 -0.15 -8.80
CA GLY A 80 -8.26 0.38 -7.45
C GLY A 80 -9.55 0.36 -6.60
N ALA A 81 -9.38 0.23 -5.29
CA ALA A 81 -10.46 0.35 -4.33
C ALA A 81 -10.98 1.80 -4.28
N GLU A 82 -12.29 1.96 -4.13
CA GLU A 82 -12.91 3.26 -3.92
C GLU A 82 -12.70 3.74 -2.49
N LEU A 83 -12.25 4.98 -2.35
CA LEU A 83 -12.17 5.68 -1.08
C LEU A 83 -13.12 6.90 -1.10
N PRO A 84 -13.85 7.16 0.01
CA PRO A 84 -14.62 8.39 0.15
C PRO A 84 -13.68 9.60 0.21
N PRO A 85 -14.06 10.78 -0.30
CA PRO A 85 -13.17 11.94 -0.39
C PRO A 85 -12.96 12.65 0.95
N LEU A 86 -12.17 12.02 1.84
CA LEU A 86 -11.88 12.52 3.19
C LEU A 86 -10.53 12.00 3.69
N GLU A 87 -10.08 12.52 4.83
CA GLU A 87 -8.88 12.05 5.51
C GLU A 87 -9.15 10.72 6.22
N LEU A 88 -8.47 9.66 5.78
CA LEU A 88 -8.66 8.30 6.26
C LEU A 88 -7.45 7.84 7.05
N ARG A 89 -7.70 7.36 8.26
CA ARG A 89 -6.72 6.56 8.98
C ARG A 89 -6.77 5.13 8.47
N MET A 90 -5.63 4.63 8.02
CA MET A 90 -5.47 3.34 7.37
C MET A 90 -4.55 2.45 8.20
N GLY A 91 -4.77 1.14 8.10
CA GLY A 91 -4.01 0.15 8.86
C GLY A 91 -3.66 -1.08 8.03
N LEU A 92 -2.47 -1.63 8.29
CA LEU A 92 -1.99 -2.88 7.72
C LEU A 92 -2.07 -3.98 8.80
N VAL A 93 -2.75 -5.08 8.49
CA VAL A 93 -2.89 -6.23 9.39
C VAL A 93 -2.46 -7.49 8.64
N PRO A 94 -1.45 -8.24 9.13
CA PRO A 94 -1.15 -9.56 8.57
C PRO A 94 -2.34 -10.50 8.67
N ILE A 95 -2.65 -11.23 7.60
CA ILE A 95 -3.74 -12.22 7.63
C ILE A 95 -3.47 -13.27 8.70
N GLY A 96 -4.49 -13.56 9.50
CA GLY A 96 -4.40 -14.49 10.63
C GLY A 96 -3.97 -13.83 11.93
N GLU A 97 -3.65 -12.54 11.92
CA GLU A 97 -3.30 -11.77 13.11
C GLU A 97 -4.38 -10.74 13.46
N SER A 98 -4.45 -10.38 14.75
CA SER A 98 -5.34 -9.34 15.26
C SER A 98 -4.64 -7.99 15.45
N GLU A 99 -3.32 -7.98 15.50
CA GLU A 99 -2.53 -6.77 15.73
C GLU A 99 -2.28 -6.01 14.43
N THR A 100 -2.41 -4.69 14.50
CA THR A 100 -2.09 -3.80 13.38
C THR A 100 -0.58 -3.60 13.31
N ALA A 101 0.03 -3.95 12.17
CA ALA A 101 1.47 -3.85 11.96
C ALA A 101 1.96 -2.44 11.64
N ALA A 102 1.12 -1.61 11.03
CA ALA A 102 1.40 -0.19 10.77
C ALA A 102 0.10 0.59 10.57
N LYS A 103 0.09 1.87 10.93
CA LYS A 103 -1.01 2.80 10.69
C LYS A 103 -0.50 4.06 10.03
N PHE A 104 -1.30 4.68 9.20
CA PHE A 104 -0.95 5.91 8.49
C PHE A 104 -2.22 6.66 8.06
N GLU A 105 -2.09 7.96 7.88
CA GLU A 105 -3.16 8.80 7.34
C GLU A 105 -3.01 8.93 5.82
N ILE A 106 -4.14 8.92 5.12
CA ILE A 106 -4.24 9.22 3.69
C ILE A 106 -5.27 10.32 3.52
N ASP A 107 -4.85 11.43 2.90
CA ASP A 107 -5.78 12.43 2.40
C ASP A 107 -6.34 11.98 1.04
N SER A 108 -7.53 11.39 1.03
CA SER A 108 -8.11 10.76 -0.15
C SER A 108 -8.99 11.70 -0.98
N GLN A 109 -8.46 12.88 -1.34
CA GLN A 109 -9.18 13.92 -2.10
C GLN A 109 -9.92 13.38 -3.34
N ALA A 110 -11.05 14.00 -3.68
CA ALA A 110 -11.85 13.61 -4.85
C ALA A 110 -11.00 13.65 -6.14
N GLY A 111 -11.07 12.57 -6.92
CA GLY A 111 -10.29 12.42 -8.15
C GLY A 111 -8.86 11.94 -7.96
N LEU A 112 -8.39 11.75 -6.71
CA LEU A 112 -7.11 11.10 -6.42
C LEU A 112 -7.08 9.70 -7.04
N ARG A 113 -5.97 9.38 -7.70
CA ARG A 113 -5.62 8.07 -8.22
C ARG A 113 -4.22 7.77 -7.72
N ALA A 114 -4.10 6.78 -6.85
CA ALA A 114 -2.84 6.50 -6.19
C ALA A 114 -2.51 5.01 -6.13
N ILE A 115 -1.24 4.68 -6.27
CA ILE A 115 -0.69 3.36 -6.01
C ILE A 115 0.02 3.40 -4.65
N GLY A 116 -0.55 2.74 -3.64
CA GLY A 116 0.07 2.55 -2.33
C GLY A 116 1.05 1.38 -2.37
N VAL A 117 2.35 1.65 -2.30
CA VAL A 117 3.40 0.64 -2.23
C VAL A 117 3.72 0.36 -0.77
N ILE A 118 3.36 -0.83 -0.28
CA ILE A 118 3.68 -1.27 1.07
C ILE A 118 5.12 -1.78 1.07
N ALA A 119 6.00 -1.16 1.85
CA ALA A 119 7.43 -1.42 1.85
C ALA A 119 7.96 -1.49 3.30
N GLY A 120 9.27 -1.74 3.43
CA GLY A 120 9.91 -1.94 4.73
C GLY A 120 9.74 -3.37 5.23
N VAL A 121 10.08 -3.60 6.50
CA VAL A 121 9.98 -4.92 7.15
C VAL A 121 9.23 -4.80 8.48
N ARG A 122 8.51 -5.85 8.88
CA ARG A 122 7.66 -5.81 10.08
C ARG A 122 8.45 -5.73 11.39
N ALA A 123 9.55 -6.47 11.48
CA ALA A 123 10.41 -6.50 12.66
C ALA A 123 11.82 -6.07 12.25
N PRO A 124 12.03 -4.76 11.98
CA PRO A 124 13.31 -4.27 11.48
C PRO A 124 14.42 -4.50 12.50
N THR A 125 15.58 -4.89 12.01
CA THR A 125 16.81 -4.99 12.80
C THR A 125 17.81 -3.93 12.34
N GLY A 126 18.54 -3.33 13.28
CA GLY A 126 19.53 -2.30 12.97
C GLY A 126 18.92 -1.09 12.25
N SER A 127 19.32 -0.88 10.99
CA SER A 127 18.89 0.25 10.15
C SER A 127 17.78 -0.08 9.15
N GLU A 128 17.16 -1.26 9.25
CA GLU A 128 16.06 -1.62 8.35
C GLU A 128 14.85 -0.70 8.59
N PRO A 129 14.18 -0.19 7.55
CA PRO A 129 12.99 0.63 7.72
C PRO A 129 11.81 -0.23 8.19
N PRO A 130 11.00 0.24 9.16
CA PRO A 130 9.79 -0.45 9.55
C PRO A 130 8.79 -0.50 8.39
N LEU A 131 7.78 -1.36 8.52
CA LEU A 131 6.65 -1.42 7.59
C LEU A 131 6.04 -0.01 7.42
N GLN A 132 5.90 0.41 6.18
CA GLN A 132 5.41 1.73 5.78
C GLN A 132 4.67 1.64 4.44
N MET A 133 3.97 2.71 4.09
CA MET A 133 3.38 2.86 2.77
C MET A 133 3.98 4.07 2.07
N ILE A 134 4.36 3.90 0.80
CA ILE A 134 4.72 4.98 -0.10
C ILE A 134 3.53 5.20 -1.03
N LEU A 135 2.91 6.38 -0.95
CA LEU A 135 1.81 6.75 -1.82
C LEU A 135 2.36 7.37 -3.09
N VAL A 136 2.10 6.73 -4.23
CA VAL A 136 2.43 7.26 -5.56
C VAL A 136 1.18 7.86 -6.16
N ASP A 137 1.10 9.19 -6.24
CA ASP A 137 -0.02 9.89 -6.88
C ASP A 137 0.19 9.91 -8.39
N THR A 138 -0.74 9.28 -9.10
CA THR A 138 -0.76 9.15 -10.55
C THR A 138 -1.80 10.07 -11.21
N SER A 139 -2.44 10.93 -10.42
CA SER A 139 -3.53 11.81 -10.88
C SER A 139 -3.07 12.88 -11.86
N GLN A 140 -1.80 13.30 -11.75
CA GLN A 140 -1.18 14.34 -12.57
C GLN A 140 0.16 13.83 -13.12
N SER A 141 0.68 14.48 -14.16
CA SER A 141 2.04 14.25 -14.65
C SER A 141 2.88 15.49 -14.40
N PRO A 142 4.09 15.37 -13.83
CA PRO A 142 4.75 14.13 -13.40
C PRO A 142 4.08 13.49 -12.18
N TRP A 143 4.23 12.16 -12.05
CA TRP A 143 3.80 11.44 -10.84
C TRP A 143 4.64 11.87 -9.64
N THR A 144 4.04 11.89 -8.46
CA THR A 144 4.75 12.15 -7.20
C THR A 144 4.72 10.90 -6.32
N ALA A 145 5.71 10.76 -5.44
CA ALA A 145 5.78 9.66 -4.50
C ALA A 145 6.22 10.19 -3.14
N ALA A 146 5.48 9.86 -2.08
CA ALA A 146 5.79 10.27 -0.73
C ALA A 146 5.56 9.11 0.25
N PRO A 147 6.50 8.86 1.19
CA PRO A 147 6.23 7.96 2.30
C PRO A 147 5.16 8.57 3.21
N LEU A 148 4.20 7.77 3.63
CA LEU A 148 3.23 8.14 4.64
C LEU A 148 3.86 8.00 6.03
N VAL A 149 3.52 8.90 6.93
CA VAL A 149 4.01 8.86 8.31
C VAL A 149 3.39 7.66 9.02
N ASN A 150 4.23 6.76 9.53
CA ASN A 150 3.77 5.63 10.32
C ASN A 150 3.48 6.09 11.75
N GLU A 151 2.21 6.01 12.14
CA GLU A 151 1.74 6.28 13.49
C GLU A 151 1.86 4.99 14.30
N ARG A 152 2.94 4.89 15.09
CA ARG A 152 3.13 3.75 16.00
C ARG A 152 2.05 3.69 17.08
#